data_AF-K6DM88-F1
#
_entry.id   AF-K6DM88-F1
#
_cell.length_a   1.000
_cell.length_b   1.000
_cell.length_c   1.000
_cell.angle_alpha   90.00
_cell.angle_beta   90.00
_cell.angle_gamma   90.00
#
_symmetry.space_group_name_H-M   'P 1'
#
loop_
_entity.id
_entity.type
_entity.pdbx_description
1 polymer ?
#
loop_
_entity_poly.entity_id
_entity_poly.type
_entity_poly.pdbx_seq_one_letter_code
_entity_poly.pdbx_strand_id
1 'polypeptide(L)'
;MSIILPDDKELLQGVLHKIILYRVTRNINNELVSRKIKHYQLSEATGRSGNWFNRTFNNLEDMRVSTLIKLIAGVTKIVNVQNKDNPISITSIIDDEIMEIASVLLDLNDVEIEDLLSPDSGMTDFFINLKFYVDSLETTDGISPEESDVYGRIISLTKRSDKNG
;
A
#
# COMPACT_ATOMS: atom_id res chain seq x y z
N MET A 1 -20.91 20.07 14.17
CA MET A 1 -21.03 19.70 12.75
C MET A 1 -19.99 18.64 12.50
N SER A 2 -20.38 17.44 12.04
CA SER A 2 -19.39 16.47 11.60
C SER A 2 -18.59 17.06 10.44
N ILE A 3 -17.28 16.89 10.48
CA ILE A 3 -16.36 17.29 9.42
C ILE A 3 -16.35 16.22 8.31
N ILE A 4 -16.90 15.04 8.59
CA ILE A 4 -17.01 13.92 7.66
C ILE A 4 -18.15 14.17 6.66
N LEU A 5 -17.85 14.00 5.39
CA LEU A 5 -18.80 14.10 4.28
C LEU A 5 -19.33 12.70 3.89
N PRO A 6 -20.47 12.60 3.19
CA PRO A 6 -21.09 11.32 2.85
C PRO A 6 -20.17 10.33 2.11
N ASP A 7 -19.27 10.83 1.27
CA ASP A 7 -18.39 10.00 0.42
C ASP A 7 -17.01 9.76 1.07
N ASP A 8 -16.75 10.30 2.26
CA ASP A 8 -15.43 10.23 2.91
C ASP A 8 -15.00 8.81 3.21
N LYS A 9 -15.96 7.93 3.53
CA LYS A 9 -15.70 6.49 3.77
C LYS A 9 -15.16 5.81 2.52
N GLU A 10 -15.81 6.00 1.38
CA GLU A 10 -15.37 5.42 0.11
C GLU A 10 -14.02 6.00 -0.35
N LEU A 11 -13.84 7.31 -0.22
CA LEU A 11 -12.59 7.98 -0.56
C LEU A 11 -11.43 7.50 0.34
N LEU A 12 -11.66 7.35 1.64
CA LEU A 12 -10.65 6.84 2.57
C LEU A 12 -10.29 5.39 2.27
N GLN A 13 -11.28 4.54 1.95
CA GLN A 13 -11.02 3.18 1.48
C GLN A 13 -10.17 3.19 0.20
N GLY A 14 -10.44 4.11 -0.73
CA GLY A 14 -9.62 4.34 -1.92
C GLY A 14 -8.16 4.65 -1.60
N VAL A 15 -7.92 5.58 -0.67
CA VAL A 15 -6.57 5.92 -0.17
C VAL A 15 -5.87 4.70 0.40
N LEU A 16 -6.50 3.97 1.32
CA LEU A 16 -5.89 2.81 1.98
C LEU A 16 -5.56 1.69 0.97
N HIS A 17 -6.43 1.43 0.00
CA HIS A 17 -6.13 0.49 -1.10
C HIS A 17 -4.89 0.91 -1.90
N LYS A 18 -4.76 2.19 -2.23
CA LYS A 18 -3.60 2.71 -2.97
C LYS A 18 -2.32 2.62 -2.16
N ILE A 19 -2.38 2.83 -0.83
CA ILE A 19 -1.25 2.61 0.06
C ILE A 19 -0.84 1.12 0.05
N ILE A 20 -1.79 0.18 0.11
CA ILE A 20 -1.46 -1.26 -0.02
C ILE A 20 -0.73 -1.53 -1.33
N LEU A 21 -1.25 -1.04 -2.46
CA LEU A 21 -0.62 -1.24 -3.78
C LEU A 21 0.79 -0.64 -3.84
N TYR A 22 0.96 0.56 -3.28
CA TYR A 22 2.26 1.21 -3.14
C TYR A 22 3.23 0.34 -2.35
N ARG A 23 2.85 -0.09 -1.15
CA ARG A 23 3.72 -0.87 -0.25
C ARG A 23 4.07 -2.23 -0.84
N VAL A 24 3.09 -3.00 -1.33
CA VAL A 24 3.34 -4.30 -1.98
C VAL A 24 4.34 -4.16 -3.13
N THR A 25 4.14 -3.16 -3.99
CA THR A 25 4.97 -2.98 -5.18
C THR A 25 6.39 -2.51 -4.84
N ARG A 26 6.53 -1.66 -3.80
CA ARG A 26 7.83 -1.24 -3.26
C ARG A 26 8.56 -2.37 -2.54
N ASN A 27 7.85 -3.23 -1.80
CA ASN A 27 8.43 -4.40 -1.15
C ASN A 27 8.98 -5.40 -2.18
N ILE A 28 8.24 -5.67 -3.26
CA ILE A 28 8.77 -6.45 -4.39
C ILE A 28 10.03 -5.80 -4.96
N ASN A 29 10.01 -4.49 -5.19
CA ASN A 29 11.20 -3.79 -5.69
C ASN A 29 12.40 -3.87 -4.73
N ASN A 30 12.18 -3.79 -3.42
CA ASN A 30 13.24 -3.92 -2.41
C ASN A 30 13.90 -5.31 -2.48
N GLU A 31 13.10 -6.35 -2.70
CA GLU A 31 13.59 -7.71 -2.98
C GLU A 31 14.42 -7.76 -4.27
N LEU A 32 14.00 -7.08 -5.33
CA LEU A 32 14.78 -6.99 -6.57
C LEU A 32 16.12 -6.28 -6.35
N VAL A 33 16.10 -5.13 -5.68
CA VAL A 33 17.30 -4.31 -5.41
C VAL A 33 18.30 -5.08 -4.57
N SER A 34 17.88 -5.69 -3.46
CA SER A 34 18.76 -6.47 -2.58
C SER A 34 19.40 -7.67 -3.30
N ARG A 35 18.69 -8.24 -4.27
CA ARG A 35 19.15 -9.39 -5.08
C ARG A 35 19.88 -8.98 -6.36
N LYS A 36 19.97 -7.68 -6.65
CA LYS A 36 20.54 -7.10 -7.88
C LYS A 36 19.82 -7.57 -9.15
N ILE A 37 18.49 -7.76 -9.06
CA ILE A 37 17.62 -8.11 -10.18
C ILE A 37 17.06 -6.81 -10.78
N LYS A 38 17.17 -6.64 -12.09
CA LYS A 38 16.62 -5.49 -12.81
C LYS A 38 15.15 -5.76 -13.19
N HIS A 39 14.33 -4.71 -13.28
CA HIS A 39 12.90 -4.82 -13.60
C HIS A 39 12.61 -5.56 -14.93
N TYR A 40 13.45 -5.36 -15.95
CA TYR A 40 13.28 -6.07 -17.23
C TYR A 40 13.50 -7.57 -17.08
N GLN A 41 14.44 -8.00 -16.21
CA GLN A 41 14.72 -9.43 -15.98
C GLN A 41 13.51 -10.10 -15.33
N LEU A 42 12.86 -9.43 -14.38
CA LEU A 42 11.62 -9.91 -13.78
C LEU A 42 10.48 -9.97 -14.81
N SER A 43 10.35 -8.94 -15.65
CA SER A 43 9.34 -8.90 -16.70
C SER A 43 9.50 -10.09 -17.66
N GLU A 44 10.71 -10.33 -18.15
CA GLU A 44 11.03 -11.49 -19.01
C GLU A 44 10.74 -12.83 -18.30
N ALA A 45 11.18 -12.97 -17.04
CA ALA A 45 10.97 -14.20 -16.27
C ALA A 45 9.49 -14.53 -16.03
N THR A 46 8.62 -13.51 -15.99
CA THR A 46 7.17 -13.67 -15.88
C THR A 46 6.45 -13.87 -17.22
N GLY A 47 7.20 -13.95 -18.32
CA GLY A 47 6.67 -14.08 -19.68
C GLY A 47 6.03 -12.80 -20.21
N ARG A 48 6.41 -11.64 -19.65
CA ARG A 48 5.91 -10.32 -20.07
C ARG A 48 6.97 -9.56 -20.84
N SER A 49 6.52 -8.80 -21.84
CA SER A 49 7.42 -8.06 -22.71
C SER A 49 7.91 -6.75 -22.08
N GLY A 50 9.18 -6.44 -22.36
CA GLY A 50 9.77 -5.12 -22.11
C GLY A 50 9.80 -4.71 -20.63
N ASN A 51 9.39 -3.46 -20.37
CA ASN A 51 9.49 -2.81 -19.07
C ASN A 51 8.17 -2.89 -18.27
N TRP A 52 7.46 -4.02 -18.35
CA TRP A 52 6.12 -4.18 -17.74
C TRP A 52 6.14 -3.89 -16.24
N PHE A 53 7.06 -4.51 -15.49
CA PHE A 53 7.10 -4.32 -14.04
C PHE A 53 7.38 -2.86 -13.64
N ASN A 54 8.21 -2.14 -14.40
CA ASN A 54 8.44 -0.71 -14.16
C ASN A 54 7.17 0.12 -14.37
N ARG A 55 6.32 -0.23 -15.36
CA ARG A 55 5.03 0.46 -15.51
C ARG A 55 4.12 0.18 -14.33
N THR A 56 3.98 -1.09 -13.93
CA THR A 56 3.22 -1.46 -12.72
C THR A 56 3.75 -0.77 -11.47
N PHE A 57 5.08 -0.64 -11.34
CA PHE A 57 5.75 0.05 -10.23
C PHE A 57 5.48 1.55 -10.17
N ASN A 58 5.32 2.21 -11.32
CA ASN A 58 5.07 3.65 -11.38
C ASN A 58 3.59 3.99 -11.36
N ASN A 59 2.74 3.15 -11.96
CA ASN A 59 1.31 3.40 -12.11
C ASN A 59 0.45 2.77 -11.00
N LEU A 60 1.07 1.99 -10.10
CA LEU A 60 0.38 1.25 -9.03
C LEU A 60 -0.80 0.43 -9.56
N GLU A 61 -0.59 -0.25 -10.68
CA GLU A 61 -1.63 -1.10 -11.26
C GLU A 61 -1.99 -2.22 -10.29
N ASP A 62 -3.28 -2.40 -10.04
CA ASP A 62 -3.75 -3.50 -9.21
C ASP A 62 -3.34 -4.86 -9.81
N MET A 63 -2.62 -5.63 -9.01
CA MET A 63 -2.04 -6.90 -9.42
C MET A 63 -2.96 -8.04 -9.02
N ARG A 64 -3.54 -8.70 -10.03
CA ARG A 64 -4.19 -10.00 -9.84
C ARG A 64 -3.28 -10.94 -9.05
N VAL A 65 -3.85 -11.76 -8.16
CA VAL A 65 -3.09 -12.77 -7.38
C VAL A 65 -2.20 -13.65 -8.26
N SER A 66 -2.66 -14.04 -9.44
CA SER A 66 -1.86 -14.82 -10.39
C SER A 66 -0.63 -14.08 -10.92
N THR A 67 -0.70 -12.74 -11.04
CA THR A 67 0.45 -11.88 -11.34
C THR A 67 1.44 -11.88 -10.18
N LEU A 68 0.97 -11.69 -8.95
CA LEU A 68 1.82 -11.67 -7.76
C LEU A 68 2.59 -12.99 -7.60
N ILE A 69 1.89 -14.12 -7.71
CA ILE A 69 2.52 -15.46 -7.65
C ILE A 69 3.57 -15.62 -8.75
N LYS A 70 3.29 -15.16 -9.98
CA LYS A 70 4.28 -15.19 -11.06
C LYS A 70 5.51 -14.34 -10.76
N LEU A 71 5.36 -13.18 -10.12
CA LEU A 71 6.50 -12.33 -9.74
C LEU A 71 7.40 -13.04 -8.73
N ILE A 72 6.81 -13.63 -7.68
CA ILE A 72 7.49 -14.43 -6.65
C ILE A 72 8.26 -15.60 -7.29
N ALA A 73 7.58 -16.37 -8.15
CA ALA A 73 8.20 -17.48 -8.88
C ALA A 73 9.30 -17.01 -9.85
N GLY A 74 9.10 -15.85 -10.50
CA GLY A 74 10.06 -15.23 -11.41
C GLY A 74 11.35 -14.83 -10.71
N VAL A 75 11.24 -14.20 -9.53
CA VAL A 75 12.41 -13.90 -8.68
C VAL A 75 13.15 -15.17 -8.31
N THR A 76 12.44 -16.18 -7.82
CA THR A 76 13.03 -17.48 -7.43
C THR A 76 13.77 -18.14 -8.60
N LYS A 77 13.17 -18.12 -9.79
CA LYS A 77 13.79 -18.66 -11.01
C LYS A 77 15.09 -17.94 -11.37
N ILE A 78 15.13 -16.61 -11.30
CA ILE A 78 16.33 -15.82 -11.59
C ILE A 78 17.43 -16.10 -10.56
N VAL A 79 17.07 -16.20 -9.28
CA VAL A 79 17.99 -16.45 -8.17
C VAL A 79 18.62 -17.84 -8.27
N ASN A 80 17.83 -18.87 -8.63
CA ASN A 80 18.33 -20.22 -8.88
C ASN A 80 19.33 -20.27 -10.05
N VAL A 81 19.08 -19.53 -11.14
CA VAL A 81 20.05 -19.40 -12.26
C VAL A 81 21.35 -18.74 -11.81
N GLN A 82 21.31 -17.89 -10.78
CA GLN A 82 22.48 -17.27 -10.17
C GLN A 82 23.17 -18.15 -9.10
N ASN A 83 22.76 -19.42 -8.93
CA ASN A 83 23.24 -20.34 -7.89
C ASN A 83 23.16 -19.77 -6.47
N LYS A 84 22.11 -18.98 -6.19
CA LYS A 84 21.81 -18.49 -4.85
C LYS A 84 20.63 -19.30 -4.31
N ASP A 85 20.77 -19.90 -3.14
CA ASP A 85 19.69 -20.65 -2.51
C ASP A 85 19.00 -19.75 -1.47
N ASN A 86 18.06 -18.94 -1.94
CA ASN A 86 17.32 -18.00 -1.09
C ASN A 86 15.98 -17.63 -1.75
N PRO A 87 14.89 -18.39 -1.53
CA PRO A 87 13.58 -18.03 -2.07
C PRO A 87 13.09 -16.69 -1.49
N ILE A 88 12.25 -15.99 -2.25
CA ILE A 88 11.56 -14.80 -1.75
C ILE A 88 10.41 -15.23 -0.82
N SER A 89 10.33 -14.64 0.38
CA SER A 89 9.24 -14.92 1.31
C SER A 89 8.00 -14.11 0.92
N ILE A 90 6.81 -14.70 1.03
CA ILE A 90 5.58 -13.92 0.88
C ILE A 90 5.47 -12.81 1.94
N THR A 91 5.99 -13.07 3.14
CA THR A 91 5.97 -12.12 4.26
C THR A 91 6.94 -10.95 4.09
N SER A 92 7.90 -11.04 3.17
CA SER A 92 8.72 -9.87 2.80
C SER A 92 8.05 -8.99 1.75
N ILE A 93 6.93 -9.44 1.17
CA ILE A 93 6.09 -8.66 0.26
C ILE A 93 4.86 -8.13 0.99
N ILE A 94 4.16 -9.00 1.73
CA ILE A 94 2.98 -8.70 2.53
C ILE A 94 3.41 -8.70 4.00
N ASP A 95 3.76 -7.54 4.52
CA ASP A 95 4.23 -7.35 5.89
C ASP A 95 3.09 -6.99 6.85
N ASP A 96 3.42 -6.89 8.15
CA ASP A 96 2.45 -6.62 9.22
C ASP A 96 1.72 -5.30 9.02
N GLU A 97 2.37 -4.26 8.50
CA GLU A 97 1.73 -2.97 8.26
C GLU A 97 0.76 -3.04 7.05
N ILE A 98 1.01 -3.89 6.03
CA ILE A 98 0.00 -4.14 4.97
C ILE A 98 -1.22 -4.83 5.57
N MET A 99 -0.99 -5.80 6.47
CA MET A 99 -2.06 -6.53 7.15
C MET A 99 -2.87 -5.61 8.07
N GLU A 100 -2.22 -4.66 8.75
CA GLU A 100 -2.88 -3.65 9.58
C GLU A 100 -3.77 -2.74 8.73
N ILE A 101 -3.26 -2.22 7.60
CA ILE A 101 -4.08 -1.41 6.67
C ILE A 101 -5.29 -2.20 6.16
N ALA A 102 -5.08 -3.48 5.83
CA ALA A 102 -6.17 -4.35 5.39
C ALA A 102 -7.20 -4.59 6.51
N SER A 103 -6.77 -4.72 7.77
CA SER A 103 -7.68 -4.82 8.91
C SER A 103 -8.55 -3.56 9.05
N VAL A 104 -7.93 -2.37 8.97
CA VAL A 104 -8.67 -1.10 9.06
C VAL A 104 -9.64 -0.93 7.89
N LEU A 105 -9.29 -1.40 6.70
CA LEU A 105 -10.21 -1.45 5.56
C LEU A 105 -11.43 -2.33 5.82
N LEU A 106 -11.24 -3.47 6.49
CA LEU A 106 -12.34 -4.35 6.89
C LEU A 106 -13.24 -3.66 7.91
N ASP A 107 -12.65 -3.07 8.95
CA ASP A 107 -13.38 -2.36 10.00
C ASP A 107 -14.19 -1.20 9.41
N LEU A 108 -13.62 -0.45 8.47
CA LEU A 108 -14.32 0.62 7.75
C LEU A 108 -15.56 0.13 7.01
N ASN A 109 -15.74 -1.15 6.70
CA ASN A 109 -17.02 -1.61 6.14
C ASN A 109 -18.14 -1.61 7.18
N ASP A 110 -17.80 -1.92 8.43
CA ASP A 110 -18.75 -2.21 9.49
C ASP A 110 -19.00 -1.01 10.42
N VAL A 111 -18.06 -0.06 10.49
CA VAL A 111 -18.16 1.14 11.35
C VAL A 111 -18.09 2.44 10.56
N GLU A 112 -18.55 3.53 11.20
CA GLU A 112 -18.37 4.89 10.71
C GLU A 112 -16.96 5.42 11.02
N ILE A 113 -16.49 6.39 10.25
CA ILE A 113 -15.15 6.98 10.41
C ILE A 113 -14.98 7.56 11.83
N GLU A 114 -15.99 8.23 12.35
CA GLU A 114 -15.95 8.83 13.68
C GLU A 114 -15.74 7.81 14.80
N ASP A 115 -16.33 6.62 14.66
CA ASP A 115 -16.17 5.53 15.63
C ASP A 115 -14.75 4.94 15.57
N LEU A 116 -14.22 4.77 14.35
CA LEU A 116 -12.85 4.32 14.12
C LEU A 116 -11.83 5.30 14.71
N LEU A 117 -12.10 6.60 14.67
CA LEU A 117 -11.21 7.66 15.19
C LEU A 117 -11.50 8.03 16.65
N SER A 118 -12.32 7.24 17.35
CA SER A 118 -12.57 7.47 18.78
C SER A 118 -11.25 7.41 19.57
N PRO A 119 -11.07 8.22 20.63
CA PRO A 119 -9.82 8.27 21.39
C PRO A 119 -9.34 6.91 21.93
N ASP A 120 -10.28 6.01 22.20
CA ASP A 120 -10.00 4.68 22.76
C ASP A 120 -9.59 3.64 21.68
N SER A 121 -9.66 3.97 20.40
CA SER A 121 -9.41 3.02 19.31
C SER A 121 -7.93 2.78 19.00
N GLY A 122 -7.04 3.66 19.45
CA GLY A 122 -5.61 3.62 19.10
C GLY A 122 -5.29 3.95 17.64
N MET A 123 -6.28 4.38 16.84
CA MET A 123 -6.12 4.61 15.39
C MET A 123 -5.44 5.94 15.03
N THR A 124 -5.24 6.83 16.00
CA THR A 124 -4.55 8.11 15.76
C THR A 124 -3.15 7.90 15.20
N ASP A 125 -2.32 7.08 15.87
CA ASP A 125 -0.95 6.82 15.44
C ASP A 125 -0.89 6.11 14.08
N PHE A 126 -1.83 5.20 13.84
CA PHE A 126 -1.97 4.51 12.56
C PHE A 126 -2.11 5.51 11.40
N PHE A 127 -3.09 6.42 11.44
CA PHE A 127 -3.27 7.40 10.37
C PHE A 127 -2.13 8.42 10.31
N ILE A 128 -1.49 8.78 11.43
CA ILE A 128 -0.31 9.65 11.40
C ILE A 128 0.84 8.98 10.64
N ASN A 129 1.10 7.70 10.90
CA ASN A 129 2.19 6.95 10.26
C ASN A 129 1.95 6.78 8.75
N LEU A 130 0.69 6.58 8.34
CA LEU A 130 0.33 6.47 6.93
C LEU A 130 0.52 7.77 6.13
N LYS A 131 0.67 8.92 6.79
CA LYS A 131 0.86 10.22 6.12
C LYS A 131 2.05 10.22 5.16
N PHE A 132 3.13 9.53 5.51
CA PHE A 132 4.29 9.41 4.65
C PHE A 132 3.95 8.79 3.28
N TYR A 133 3.06 7.80 3.25
CA TYR A 133 2.62 7.16 2.01
C TYR A 133 1.70 8.07 1.20
N VAL A 134 0.78 8.77 1.87
CA VAL A 134 -0.09 9.76 1.23
C VAL A 134 0.75 10.85 0.56
N ASP A 135 1.69 11.45 1.29
CA ASP A 135 2.59 12.47 0.75
C ASP A 135 3.38 11.94 -0.45
N SER A 136 3.85 10.69 -0.39
CA SER A 136 4.55 10.04 -1.51
C SER A 136 3.64 9.85 -2.71
N LEU A 137 2.39 9.44 -2.50
CA LEU A 137 1.41 9.23 -3.57
C LEU A 137 1.01 10.55 -4.23
N GLU A 138 0.84 11.62 -3.46
CA GLU A 138 0.56 12.96 -3.96
C GLU A 138 1.64 13.45 -4.93
N THR A 139 2.92 13.23 -4.62
CA THR A 139 4.03 13.62 -5.52
C THR A 139 4.04 12.89 -6.87
N THR A 140 3.27 11.82 -6.98
CA THR A 140 3.19 10.97 -8.18
C THR A 140 1.80 10.95 -8.82
N ASP A 141 0.91 11.85 -8.41
CA ASP A 141 -0.51 11.86 -8.82
C ASP A 141 -1.23 10.51 -8.57
N GLY A 142 -0.75 9.76 -7.55
CA GLY A 142 -1.26 8.43 -7.20
C GLY A 142 -2.59 8.47 -6.45
N ILE A 143 -2.91 9.60 -5.82
CA ILE A 143 -4.21 9.89 -5.20
C ILE A 143 -4.83 11.14 -5.81
N SER A 144 -6.17 11.21 -5.81
CA SER A 144 -6.92 12.36 -6.31
C SER A 144 -6.95 13.50 -5.29
N PRO A 145 -7.29 14.74 -5.71
CA PRO A 145 -7.47 15.84 -4.78
C PRO A 145 -8.51 15.54 -3.68
N GLU A 146 -9.61 14.87 -4.02
CA GLU A 146 -10.67 14.50 -3.07
C GLU A 146 -10.19 13.48 -2.04
N GLU A 147 -9.37 12.52 -2.47
CA GLU A 147 -8.70 11.54 -1.61
C GLU A 147 -7.67 12.19 -0.67
N SER A 148 -6.89 13.15 -1.16
CA SER A 148 -5.98 13.96 -0.34
C SER A 148 -6.76 14.78 0.69
N ASP A 149 -7.86 15.43 0.26
CA ASP A 149 -8.70 16.25 1.12
C ASP A 149 -9.36 15.44 2.24
N VAL A 150 -9.89 14.25 1.95
CA VAL A 150 -10.46 13.38 3.01
C VAL A 150 -9.39 12.98 4.00
N TYR A 151 -8.20 12.59 3.52
CA TYR A 151 -7.11 12.21 4.40
C TYR A 151 -6.68 13.37 5.30
N GLY A 152 -6.61 14.58 4.76
CA GLY A 152 -6.37 15.81 5.51
C GLY A 152 -7.41 16.06 6.62
N ARG A 153 -8.68 15.76 6.37
CA ARG A 153 -9.75 15.80 7.39
C ARG A 153 -9.53 14.76 8.48
N ILE A 154 -9.20 13.51 8.13
CA ILE A 154 -8.90 12.44 9.09
C ILE A 154 -7.76 12.86 10.03
N ILE A 155 -6.64 13.34 9.49
CA ILE A 155 -5.49 13.81 10.28
C ILE A 155 -5.85 15.01 11.17
N SER A 156 -6.76 15.86 10.72
CA SER A 156 -7.21 17.00 11.52
C SER A 156 -8.10 16.58 12.69
N LEU A 157 -8.84 15.49 12.54
CA LEU A 157 -9.67 14.90 13.59
C LEU A 157 -8.81 14.19 14.64
N THR A 158 -7.82 13.39 14.22
CA THR A 158 -6.91 12.70 15.16
C THR A 158 -6.18 13.67 16.07
N LYS A 159 -5.67 14.78 15.52
CA LYS A 159 -5.00 15.86 16.30
C LYS A 159 -5.91 16.61 17.27
N ARG A 160 -7.24 16.54 17.09
CA ARG A 160 -8.22 17.16 18.01
C ARG A 160 -8.57 16.22 19.15
N SER A 161 -8.65 14.92 18.88
CA SER A 161 -8.86 13.88 19.89
C SER A 161 -7.75 13.89 20.95
N ASP A 162 -6.48 14.05 20.55
CA ASP A 162 -5.32 14.11 21.46
C ASP A 162 -5.27 15.35 22.36
N LYS A 163 -5.97 16.44 22.01
CA LYS A 163 -5.97 17.68 22.81
C LYS A 163 -7.06 17.72 23.89
N ASN A 164 -8.02 16.80 23.81
CA ASN A 164 -9.19 16.76 24.70
C ASN A 164 -9.19 15.55 25.65
N GLY A 165 -8.18 14.67 25.56
CA GLY A 165 -7.88 13.62 26.55
C GLY A 165 -6.81 14.09 27.52
#